data_AF-A0A2V6ETR5-F1
#
_entry.id   AF-A0A2V6ETR5-F1
#
_cell.length_a   1.000
_cell.length_b   1.000
_cell.length_c   1.000
_cell.angle_alpha   90.00
_cell.angle_beta   90.00
_cell.angle_gamma   90.00
#
_symmetry.space_group_name_H-M   'P 1'
#
loop_
_entity.id
_entity.type
_entity.pdbx_description
1 polymer ?
#
loop_
_entity_poly.entity_id
_entity_poly.type
_entity_poly.pdbx_seq_one_letter_code
_entity_poly.pdbx_strand_id
1 'polypeptide(L)'
;MDGGIDNGSGVIQTFDVLAADTADNFTSLAFGFHSSAGTNTLVIAHGAAVGNGANPGFTQFTTADAGSATLINNGGVVSGAKGGEIDFFNSSQAATATITNRAGTADGALGGRTLFWDGSGADSVITAEGATVGGGEGGITLLLGNSDAGDATMIAEGGSNGGGGGAIEFQDKGAGGTASIEVFGNGNLDISALAISAITIGSLEGDGQVFLGNRKLNIGANNLSTTFSGAIQDSGSLSKLGTGTLR
;
A
#
# COMPACT_ATOMS: atom_id res chain seq x y z
N MET A 1 -6.20 7.17 -27.90
CA MET A 1 -7.44 7.14 -27.11
C MET A 1 -7.06 6.39 -25.87
N ASP A 2 -6.90 7.07 -24.76
CA ASP A 2 -6.67 6.42 -23.48
C ASP A 2 -7.99 5.69 -23.15
N GLY A 3 -7.94 4.36 -23.10
CA GLY A 3 -9.13 3.53 -22.86
C GLY A 3 -9.55 3.56 -21.38
N GLY A 4 -10.49 2.71 -21.00
CA GLY A 4 -10.85 2.48 -19.59
C GLY A 4 -12.28 2.86 -19.26
N ILE A 5 -12.51 3.25 -18.00
CA ILE A 5 -13.83 3.61 -17.49
C ILE A 5 -14.10 5.10 -17.70
N ASP A 6 -15.07 5.41 -18.56
CA ASP A 6 -15.66 6.75 -18.69
C ASP A 6 -17.01 6.78 -17.95
N ASN A 7 -16.99 7.25 -16.70
CA ASN A 7 -18.18 7.37 -15.88
C ASN A 7 -18.78 8.78 -15.94
N GLY A 8 -19.57 9.03 -16.99
CA GLY A 8 -20.33 10.28 -17.17
C GLY A 8 -21.62 10.38 -16.35
N SER A 9 -21.90 9.45 -15.42
CA SER A 9 -23.19 9.39 -14.70
C SER A 9 -23.31 10.36 -13.52
N GLY A 10 -22.19 10.88 -13.03
CA GLY A 10 -22.15 11.74 -11.84
C GLY A 10 -22.37 11.00 -10.51
N VAL A 11 -22.48 9.67 -10.52
CA VAL A 11 -22.58 8.82 -9.32
C VAL A 11 -21.46 7.79 -9.31
N ILE A 12 -21.13 7.29 -8.12
CA ILE A 12 -20.12 6.23 -7.96
C ILE A 12 -20.60 4.95 -8.65
N GLN A 13 -19.76 4.38 -9.52
CA GLN A 13 -19.96 3.06 -10.08
C GLN A 13 -19.06 2.07 -9.35
N THR A 14 -19.65 1.01 -8.81
CA THR A 14 -18.94 0.00 -8.01
C THR A 14 -18.61 -1.23 -8.85
N PHE A 15 -17.37 -1.67 -8.76
CA PHE A 15 -16.85 -2.88 -9.36
C PHE A 15 -16.38 -3.82 -8.24
N ASP A 16 -17.21 -4.82 -7.92
CA ASP A 16 -16.90 -5.86 -6.95
C ASP A 16 -16.09 -6.99 -7.61
N VAL A 17 -14.79 -7.03 -7.31
CA VAL A 17 -13.90 -8.12 -7.70
C VAL A 17 -13.90 -9.14 -6.56
N LEU A 18 -14.83 -10.09 -6.65
CA LEU A 18 -15.04 -11.12 -5.63
C LEU A 18 -13.79 -12.00 -5.47
N ALA A 19 -13.69 -12.78 -4.40
CA ALA A 19 -12.71 -13.85 -4.30
C ALA A 19 -13.18 -15.11 -5.05
N ALA A 20 -12.24 -15.97 -5.45
CA ALA A 20 -12.56 -17.27 -6.01
C ALA A 20 -12.72 -18.32 -4.91
N ASP A 21 -13.66 -19.25 -5.11
CA ASP A 21 -13.93 -20.33 -4.13
C ASP A 21 -12.83 -21.41 -4.07
N THR A 22 -11.90 -21.42 -5.02
CA THR A 22 -10.79 -22.39 -5.11
C THR A 22 -9.49 -21.71 -5.53
N ALA A 23 -8.35 -22.36 -5.26
CA ALA A 23 -7.01 -21.86 -5.61
C ALA A 23 -6.71 -21.85 -7.12
N ASP A 24 -7.56 -22.47 -7.94
CA ASP A 24 -7.31 -22.67 -9.37
C ASP A 24 -7.93 -21.58 -10.26
N ASN A 25 -8.72 -20.67 -9.68
CA ASN A 25 -9.38 -19.59 -10.42
C ASN A 25 -9.05 -18.23 -9.80
N PHE A 26 -8.97 -17.20 -10.62
CA PHE A 26 -8.95 -15.80 -10.21
C PHE A 26 -10.18 -15.10 -10.76
N THR A 27 -10.81 -14.30 -9.92
CA THR A 27 -11.75 -13.26 -10.31
C THR A 27 -10.95 -11.98 -10.41
N SER A 28 -10.82 -11.45 -11.62
CA SER A 28 -9.96 -10.30 -11.87
C SER A 28 -10.61 -9.16 -12.64
N LEU A 29 -10.17 -7.95 -12.33
CA LEU A 29 -10.41 -6.74 -13.11
C LEU A 29 -9.06 -6.23 -13.61
N ALA A 30 -8.93 -6.00 -14.92
CA ALA A 30 -7.65 -5.61 -15.51
C ALA A 30 -7.78 -4.34 -16.34
N PHE A 31 -6.86 -3.41 -16.10
CA PHE A 31 -6.62 -2.20 -16.88
C PHE A 31 -5.27 -2.34 -17.57
N GLY A 32 -5.23 -2.13 -18.88
CA GLY A 32 -4.00 -2.19 -19.66
C GLY A 32 -3.95 -1.15 -20.77
N PHE A 33 -2.79 -1.04 -21.42
CA PHE A 33 -2.61 -0.26 -22.66
C PHE A 33 -3.04 1.22 -22.54
N HIS A 34 -2.55 1.89 -21.50
CA HIS A 34 -2.84 3.29 -21.15
C HIS A 34 -4.31 3.56 -20.82
N SER A 35 -5.02 2.56 -20.32
CA SER A 35 -6.39 2.76 -19.82
C SER A 35 -6.40 3.36 -18.41
N SER A 36 -7.52 4.00 -18.04
CA SER A 36 -7.73 4.54 -16.69
C SER A 36 -8.96 3.94 -16.00
N ALA A 37 -8.90 3.75 -14.67
CA ALA A 37 -10.09 3.49 -13.84
C ALA A 37 -10.98 4.73 -13.69
N GLY A 38 -10.51 5.90 -14.11
CA GLY A 38 -11.30 7.11 -14.25
C GLY A 38 -11.66 7.77 -12.92
N THR A 39 -12.79 8.48 -12.92
CA THR A 39 -13.33 9.21 -11.78
C THR A 39 -14.67 8.61 -11.36
N ASN A 40 -15.11 8.83 -10.12
CA ASN A 40 -16.37 8.26 -9.58
C ASN A 40 -16.44 6.73 -9.75
N THR A 41 -15.30 6.06 -9.67
CA THR A 41 -15.19 4.60 -9.73
C THR A 41 -14.78 4.09 -8.35
N LEU A 42 -15.49 3.08 -7.85
CA LEU A 42 -15.11 2.33 -6.66
C LEU A 42 -14.76 0.90 -7.09
N VAL A 43 -13.52 0.48 -6.87
CA VAL A 43 -13.10 -0.92 -7.07
C VAL A 43 -12.90 -1.56 -5.72
N ILE A 44 -13.51 -2.73 -5.51
CA ILE A 44 -13.36 -3.51 -4.28
C ILE A 44 -12.79 -4.88 -4.65
N ALA A 45 -11.52 -5.11 -4.29
CA ALA A 45 -10.90 -6.42 -4.30
C ALA A 45 -11.21 -7.13 -2.98
N HIS A 46 -12.00 -8.20 -3.04
CA HIS A 46 -12.45 -8.92 -1.84
C HIS A 46 -11.39 -9.90 -1.33
N GLY A 47 -11.22 -9.99 -0.02
CA GLY A 47 -10.45 -11.07 0.59
C GLY A 47 -11.13 -12.42 0.42
N ALA A 48 -10.35 -13.50 0.49
CA ALA A 48 -10.87 -14.85 0.36
C ALA A 48 -11.84 -15.19 1.51
N ALA A 49 -12.96 -15.82 1.15
CA ALA A 49 -14.00 -16.26 2.08
C ALA A 49 -13.81 -17.68 2.61
N VAL A 50 -12.83 -18.40 2.06
CA VAL A 50 -12.43 -19.74 2.49
C VAL A 50 -10.92 -19.77 2.76
N GLY A 51 -10.51 -20.55 3.76
CA GLY A 51 -9.09 -20.80 4.05
C GLY A 51 -8.45 -21.72 3.00
N ASN A 52 -7.18 -22.07 3.19
CA ASN A 52 -6.43 -23.03 2.35
C ASN A 52 -6.14 -22.56 0.91
N GLY A 53 -5.65 -21.33 0.75
CA GLY A 53 -5.00 -20.92 -0.50
C GLY A 53 -5.93 -20.44 -1.61
N ALA A 54 -7.23 -20.30 -1.34
CA ALA A 54 -8.16 -19.63 -2.25
C ALA A 54 -7.64 -18.25 -2.67
N ASN A 55 -7.89 -17.90 -3.92
CA ASN A 55 -7.41 -16.64 -4.47
C ASN A 55 -8.36 -15.51 -4.09
N PRO A 56 -7.81 -14.37 -3.65
CA PRO A 56 -8.62 -13.20 -3.39
C PRO A 56 -9.11 -12.57 -4.70
N GLY A 57 -9.98 -11.58 -4.60
CA GLY A 57 -10.23 -10.66 -5.69
C GLY A 57 -8.94 -9.94 -6.06
N PHE A 58 -8.67 -9.88 -7.37
CA PHE A 58 -7.42 -9.37 -7.90
C PHE A 58 -7.66 -8.30 -8.96
N THR A 59 -7.19 -7.08 -8.73
CA THR A 59 -7.22 -6.02 -9.74
C THR A 59 -5.82 -5.71 -10.22
N GLN A 60 -5.63 -5.52 -11.53
CA GLN A 60 -4.32 -5.27 -12.11
C GLN A 60 -4.33 -4.06 -13.03
N PHE A 61 -3.33 -3.20 -12.89
CA PHE A 61 -2.97 -2.14 -13.82
C PHE A 61 -1.66 -2.49 -14.50
N THR A 62 -1.63 -2.55 -15.84
CA THR A 62 -0.43 -2.84 -16.62
C THR A 62 -0.21 -1.77 -17.69
N THR A 63 0.77 -0.90 -17.49
CA THR A 63 0.92 0.34 -18.25
C THR A 63 -0.43 1.08 -18.30
N ALA A 64 -1.03 1.31 -17.14
CA ALA A 64 -2.36 1.88 -16.96
C ALA A 64 -2.38 2.81 -15.73
N ASP A 65 -3.49 3.51 -15.52
CA ASP A 65 -3.63 4.52 -14.48
C ASP A 65 -4.89 4.31 -13.62
N ALA A 66 -4.82 4.52 -12.31
CA ALA A 66 -6.00 4.42 -11.44
C ALA A 66 -6.89 5.68 -11.44
N GLY A 67 -6.46 6.76 -12.08
CA GLY A 67 -7.19 8.01 -12.20
C GLY A 67 -7.38 8.67 -10.83
N SER A 68 -8.64 8.92 -10.50
CA SER A 68 -9.04 9.36 -9.16
C SER A 68 -10.02 8.36 -8.54
N ALA A 69 -9.89 7.08 -8.87
CA ALA A 69 -10.75 6.03 -8.35
C ALA A 69 -10.52 5.83 -6.84
N THR A 70 -11.54 5.31 -6.17
CA THR A 70 -11.39 4.73 -4.84
C THR A 70 -11.14 3.24 -4.98
N LEU A 71 -10.05 2.77 -4.40
CA LEU A 71 -9.59 1.39 -4.50
C LEU A 71 -9.53 0.77 -3.11
N ILE A 72 -10.21 -0.36 -2.89
CA ILE A 72 -10.27 -1.04 -1.59
C ILE A 72 -9.81 -2.49 -1.75
N ASN A 73 -8.79 -2.87 -0.99
CA ASN A 73 -8.40 -4.26 -0.79
C ASN A 73 -8.91 -4.73 0.57
N ASN A 74 -9.93 -5.59 0.60
CA ASN A 74 -10.45 -6.16 1.84
C ASN A 74 -9.51 -7.25 2.37
N GLY A 75 -9.25 -7.29 3.68
CA GLY A 75 -8.56 -8.44 4.28
C GLY A 75 -9.33 -9.75 4.17
N GLY A 76 -8.63 -10.86 4.38
CA GLY A 76 -9.24 -12.18 4.47
C GLY A 76 -10.25 -12.24 5.62
N VAL A 77 -11.35 -12.99 5.43
CA VAL A 77 -12.47 -13.01 6.40
C VAL A 77 -12.54 -14.28 7.23
N VAL A 78 -11.67 -15.26 6.96
CA VAL A 78 -11.53 -16.50 7.73
C VAL A 78 -10.05 -16.81 7.97
N SER A 79 -9.76 -17.71 8.91
CA SER A 79 -8.39 -18.05 9.27
C SER A 79 -7.56 -18.56 8.08
N GLY A 80 -6.37 -18.01 7.89
CA GLY A 80 -5.45 -18.33 6.80
C GLY A 80 -5.89 -17.82 5.42
N ALA A 81 -6.96 -17.02 5.34
CA ALA A 81 -7.42 -16.44 4.08
C ALA A 81 -6.51 -15.29 3.63
N LYS A 82 -6.31 -15.18 2.31
CA LYS A 82 -5.62 -14.06 1.67
C LYS A 82 -6.54 -12.83 1.63
N GLY A 83 -5.99 -11.63 1.80
CA GLY A 83 -6.69 -10.39 1.49
C GLY A 83 -6.71 -10.09 0.00
N GLY A 84 -7.64 -9.22 -0.40
CA GLY A 84 -7.75 -8.57 -1.71
C GLY A 84 -6.43 -7.97 -2.16
N GLU A 85 -6.23 -7.91 -3.46
CA GLU A 85 -4.97 -7.43 -4.03
C GLU A 85 -5.20 -6.53 -5.24
N ILE A 86 -4.46 -5.42 -5.24
CA ILE A 86 -4.33 -4.52 -6.38
C ILE A 86 -2.85 -4.40 -6.72
N ASP A 87 -2.52 -4.66 -7.98
CA ASP A 87 -1.16 -4.53 -8.49
C ASP A 87 -1.03 -3.46 -9.58
N PHE A 88 0.06 -2.72 -9.54
CA PHE A 88 0.52 -1.80 -10.58
C PHE A 88 1.82 -2.30 -11.19
N PHE A 89 1.82 -2.54 -12.50
CA PHE A 89 2.97 -3.04 -13.27
C PHE A 89 3.35 -2.13 -14.44
N ASN A 90 4.60 -2.26 -14.90
CA ASN A 90 5.09 -1.67 -16.15
C ASN A 90 4.81 -0.17 -16.27
N SER A 91 5.35 0.60 -15.33
CA SER A 91 5.17 2.06 -15.22
C SER A 91 3.71 2.50 -15.13
N SER A 92 2.86 1.72 -14.44
CA SER A 92 1.49 2.15 -14.13
C SER A 92 1.50 3.19 -13.01
N GLN A 93 0.46 4.02 -12.95
CA GLN A 93 0.36 5.09 -11.95
C GLN A 93 -0.89 4.90 -11.10
N ALA A 94 -0.76 5.02 -9.77
CA ALA A 94 -1.91 5.22 -8.91
C ALA A 94 -2.56 6.59 -9.15
N ALA A 95 -1.78 7.56 -9.64
CA ALA A 95 -2.17 8.96 -9.77
C ALA A 95 -2.92 9.43 -8.51
N THR A 96 -3.98 10.20 -8.65
CA THR A 96 -4.70 10.79 -7.51
C THR A 96 -5.71 9.83 -6.84
N ALA A 97 -5.56 8.52 -7.01
CA ALA A 97 -6.45 7.55 -6.38
C ALA A 97 -6.41 7.64 -4.85
N THR A 98 -7.45 7.12 -4.22
CA THR A 98 -7.44 6.82 -2.77
C THR A 98 -7.46 5.30 -2.61
N ILE A 99 -6.46 4.77 -1.93
CA ILE A 99 -6.24 3.33 -1.79
C ILE A 99 -6.33 2.95 -0.31
N THR A 100 -7.15 1.95 0.00
CA THR A 100 -7.27 1.39 1.36
C THR A 100 -6.98 -0.10 1.35
N ASN A 101 -5.93 -0.49 2.05
CA ASN A 101 -5.56 -1.86 2.34
C ASN A 101 -6.11 -2.22 3.73
N ARG A 102 -7.26 -2.89 3.77
CA ARG A 102 -7.91 -3.26 5.03
C ARG A 102 -7.24 -4.45 5.68
N ALA A 103 -7.20 -4.48 7.01
CA ALA A 103 -6.66 -5.59 7.76
C ALA A 103 -7.51 -6.88 7.64
N GLY A 104 -6.89 -8.02 7.94
CA GLY A 104 -7.59 -9.30 8.09
C GLY A 104 -8.57 -9.27 9.27
N THR A 105 -9.75 -9.88 9.10
CA THR A 105 -10.84 -9.81 10.09
C THR A 105 -11.01 -11.10 10.90
N ALA A 106 -10.06 -12.02 10.83
CA ALA A 106 -10.03 -13.28 11.58
C ALA A 106 -8.59 -13.63 12.00
N ASP A 107 -8.46 -14.50 12.99
CA ASP A 107 -7.16 -15.00 13.46
C ASP A 107 -6.40 -15.72 12.33
N GLY A 108 -5.20 -15.25 12.01
CA GLY A 108 -4.36 -15.71 10.91
C GLY A 108 -4.84 -15.27 9.52
N ALA A 109 -5.83 -14.38 9.41
CA ALA A 109 -6.24 -13.81 8.13
C ALA A 109 -5.27 -12.70 7.70
N LEU A 110 -4.90 -12.70 6.43
CA LEU A 110 -4.01 -11.68 5.87
C LEU A 110 -4.79 -10.40 5.55
N GLY A 111 -4.14 -9.24 5.72
CA GLY A 111 -4.66 -7.98 5.22
C GLY A 111 -4.71 -7.92 3.69
N GLY A 112 -5.51 -7.00 3.19
CA GLY A 112 -5.50 -6.59 1.79
C GLY A 112 -4.17 -5.91 1.46
N ARG A 113 -3.78 -5.94 0.17
CA ARG A 113 -2.47 -5.46 -0.25
C ARG A 113 -2.50 -4.67 -1.55
N THR A 114 -1.63 -3.66 -1.63
CA THR A 114 -1.32 -2.95 -2.87
C THR A 114 0.15 -3.08 -3.19
N LEU A 115 0.49 -3.50 -4.40
CA LEU A 115 1.87 -3.67 -4.83
C LEU A 115 2.19 -2.81 -6.05
N PHE A 116 3.34 -2.15 -6.00
CA PHE A 116 3.91 -1.38 -7.11
C PHE A 116 5.17 -2.07 -7.63
N TRP A 117 5.17 -2.38 -8.92
CA TRP A 117 6.23 -3.12 -9.61
C TRP A 117 6.77 -2.31 -10.80
N ASP A 118 7.99 -2.63 -11.23
CA ASP A 118 8.53 -2.25 -12.55
C ASP A 118 8.35 -0.78 -12.93
N GLY A 119 8.81 0.13 -12.05
CA GLY A 119 8.79 1.57 -12.30
C GLY A 119 7.42 2.23 -12.17
N SER A 120 6.46 1.56 -11.53
CA SER A 120 5.13 2.12 -11.25
C SER A 120 5.20 3.18 -10.14
N GLY A 121 4.37 4.22 -10.25
CA GLY A 121 4.31 5.35 -9.33
C GLY A 121 3.10 5.33 -8.41
N ALA A 122 3.32 5.64 -7.13
CA ALA A 122 2.31 5.55 -6.08
C ALA A 122 1.69 6.89 -5.67
N ASP A 123 1.85 7.97 -6.45
CA ASP A 123 1.51 9.41 -6.20
C ASP A 123 0.07 9.73 -5.70
N SER A 124 -0.36 9.11 -4.61
CA SER A 124 -1.74 8.92 -4.18
C SER A 124 -1.87 8.99 -2.65
N VAL A 125 -3.08 8.82 -2.13
CA VAL A 125 -3.29 8.60 -0.69
C VAL A 125 -3.49 7.11 -0.45
N ILE A 126 -2.63 6.49 0.35
CA ILE A 126 -2.65 5.06 0.61
C ILE A 126 -2.68 4.80 2.12
N THR A 127 -3.68 4.06 2.58
CA THR A 127 -3.80 3.64 3.98
C THR A 127 -3.69 2.13 4.09
N ALA A 128 -2.75 1.68 4.91
CA ALA A 128 -2.63 0.32 5.43
C ALA A 128 -3.25 0.26 6.83
N GLU A 129 -4.43 -0.33 6.95
CA GLU A 129 -5.15 -0.43 8.23
C GLU A 129 -4.52 -1.48 9.15
N GLY A 130 -4.47 -1.20 10.46
CA GLY A 130 -4.11 -2.19 11.47
C GLY A 130 -5.28 -3.11 11.81
N ALA A 131 -4.99 -4.38 12.12
CA ALA A 131 -6.00 -5.35 12.50
C ALA A 131 -6.58 -5.06 13.88
N THR A 132 -7.89 -5.24 14.02
CA THR A 132 -8.61 -5.10 15.30
C THR A 132 -8.92 -6.44 15.97
N VAL A 133 -8.63 -7.54 15.26
CA VAL A 133 -8.80 -8.92 15.71
C VAL A 133 -7.43 -9.50 16.03
N GLY A 134 -7.30 -10.13 17.20
CA GLY A 134 -6.06 -10.81 17.60
C GLY A 134 -5.62 -11.85 16.58
N GLY A 135 -4.35 -11.81 16.18
CA GLY A 135 -3.79 -12.69 15.16
C GLY A 135 -4.19 -12.36 13.71
N GLY A 136 -5.06 -11.38 13.47
CA GLY A 136 -5.26 -10.81 12.14
C GLY A 136 -4.06 -9.95 11.74
N GLU A 137 -3.68 -9.99 10.46
CA GLU A 137 -2.59 -9.17 9.93
C GLU A 137 -3.11 -7.82 9.40
N GLY A 138 -2.29 -6.77 9.51
CA GLY A 138 -2.61 -5.47 8.95
C GLY A 138 -2.59 -5.45 7.42
N GLY A 139 -3.15 -4.40 6.83
CA GLY A 139 -3.03 -4.13 5.41
C GLY A 139 -1.59 -3.79 5.02
N ILE A 140 -1.23 -3.98 3.75
CA ILE A 140 0.14 -3.82 3.27
C ILE A 140 0.20 -2.96 2.02
N THR A 141 1.12 -2.00 2.00
CA THR A 141 1.56 -1.31 0.79
C THR A 141 3.01 -1.67 0.53
N LEU A 142 3.32 -2.13 -0.68
CA LEU A 142 4.65 -2.63 -1.00
C LEU A 142 5.15 -2.05 -2.33
N LEU A 143 6.33 -1.44 -2.28
CA LEU A 143 7.03 -0.88 -3.44
C LEU A 143 8.27 -1.73 -3.74
N LEU A 144 8.29 -2.39 -4.91
CA LEU A 144 9.36 -3.28 -5.34
C LEU A 144 10.00 -2.86 -6.67
N GLY A 145 11.03 -3.58 -7.08
CA GLY A 145 11.75 -3.32 -8.32
C GLY A 145 12.33 -1.90 -8.31
N ASN A 146 11.97 -1.08 -9.29
CA ASN A 146 12.33 0.33 -9.38
C ASN A 146 11.12 1.28 -9.31
N SER A 147 10.04 0.87 -8.63
CA SER A 147 8.86 1.70 -8.37
C SER A 147 9.20 2.94 -7.52
N ASP A 148 8.32 3.95 -7.54
CA ASP A 148 8.51 5.22 -6.82
C ASP A 148 7.25 5.59 -6.03
N ALA A 149 7.43 5.93 -4.76
CA ALA A 149 6.36 6.49 -3.93
C ALA A 149 5.95 7.90 -4.39
N GLY A 150 6.81 8.60 -5.14
CA GLY A 150 6.51 9.91 -5.69
C GLY A 150 6.14 10.91 -4.59
N ASP A 151 5.03 11.62 -4.73
CA ASP A 151 4.51 12.58 -3.75
C ASP A 151 3.37 12.01 -2.87
N ALA A 152 3.31 10.68 -2.73
CA ALA A 152 2.24 10.01 -2.00
C ALA A 152 2.13 10.42 -0.51
N THR A 153 0.94 10.28 0.05
CA THR A 153 0.73 10.19 1.50
C THR A 153 0.46 8.73 1.84
N MET A 154 1.37 8.10 2.59
CA MET A 154 1.27 6.69 2.96
C MET A 154 1.12 6.56 4.47
N ILE A 155 0.05 5.90 4.90
CA ILE A 155 -0.34 5.79 6.31
C ILE A 155 -0.36 4.32 6.70
N ALA A 156 0.35 3.95 7.76
CA ALA A 156 0.33 2.63 8.37
C ALA A 156 -0.22 2.73 9.79
N GLU A 157 -1.44 2.24 9.96
CA GLU A 157 -2.18 2.34 11.21
C GLU A 157 -1.77 1.26 12.21
N GLY A 158 -1.87 1.58 13.50
CA GLY A 158 -1.69 0.61 14.57
C GLY A 158 -2.85 -0.39 14.64
N GLY A 159 -2.54 -1.66 14.83
CA GLY A 159 -3.49 -2.69 15.23
C GLY A 159 -3.88 -2.58 16.71
N SER A 160 -4.93 -3.31 17.08
CA SER A 160 -5.45 -3.38 18.45
C SER A 160 -5.86 -4.80 18.81
N ASN A 161 -6.08 -5.08 20.10
CA ASN A 161 -6.47 -6.40 20.61
C ASN A 161 -5.54 -7.56 20.19
N GLY A 162 -4.25 -7.27 20.00
CA GLY A 162 -3.26 -8.25 19.53
C GLY A 162 -3.26 -8.48 18.01
N GLY A 163 -3.94 -7.63 17.23
CA GLY A 163 -3.82 -7.60 15.77
C GLY A 163 -2.53 -6.91 15.30
N GLY A 164 -2.04 -7.33 14.14
CA GLY A 164 -0.90 -6.72 13.46
C GLY A 164 -1.20 -5.29 13.01
N GLY A 165 -0.18 -4.43 13.03
CA GLY A 165 -0.27 -3.09 12.44
C GLY A 165 -0.20 -3.12 10.93
N GLY A 166 -0.65 -2.05 10.27
CA GLY A 166 -0.43 -1.85 8.85
C GLY A 166 1.06 -1.73 8.52
N ALA A 167 1.43 -2.05 7.28
CA ALA A 167 2.81 -2.02 6.82
C ALA A 167 2.97 -1.21 5.53
N ILE A 168 4.04 -0.41 5.49
CA ILE A 168 4.58 0.22 4.28
C ILE A 168 5.98 -0.34 4.08
N GLU A 169 6.21 -0.99 2.95
CA GLU A 169 7.45 -1.71 2.68
C GLU A 169 8.12 -1.21 1.40
N PHE A 170 9.42 -0.97 1.48
CA PHE A 170 10.27 -0.71 0.32
C PHE A 170 11.27 -1.85 0.16
N GLN A 171 11.22 -2.50 -1.00
CA GLN A 171 12.08 -3.64 -1.35
C GLN A 171 12.87 -3.34 -2.63
N ASP A 172 13.91 -4.15 -2.87
CA ASP A 172 14.79 -4.00 -4.04
C ASP A 172 15.35 -2.57 -4.20
N LYS A 173 14.92 -1.84 -5.23
CA LYS A 173 15.33 -0.47 -5.52
C LYS A 173 14.16 0.50 -5.51
N GLY A 174 13.08 0.18 -4.77
CA GLY A 174 11.95 1.08 -4.57
C GLY A 174 12.42 2.44 -4.04
N ALA A 175 11.90 3.51 -4.62
CA ALA A 175 12.23 4.90 -4.27
C ALA A 175 11.12 5.52 -3.43
N GLY A 176 11.51 6.36 -2.45
CA GLY A 176 10.56 7.02 -1.56
C GLY A 176 10.13 8.43 -2.00
N GLY A 177 10.67 8.95 -3.11
CA GLY A 177 10.32 10.25 -3.66
C GLY A 177 10.31 11.40 -2.63
N THR A 178 9.24 12.20 -2.66
CA THR A 178 8.93 13.20 -1.64
C THR A 178 7.72 12.80 -0.78
N ALA A 179 7.40 11.51 -0.75
CA ALA A 179 6.26 10.95 -0.03
C ALA A 179 6.29 11.30 1.47
N SER A 180 5.11 11.57 2.00
CA SER A 180 4.88 11.73 3.44
C SER A 180 4.47 10.38 4.03
N ILE A 181 5.26 9.88 4.98
CA ILE A 181 5.02 8.60 5.63
C ILE A 181 4.53 8.84 7.06
N GLU A 182 3.37 8.27 7.39
CA GLU A 182 2.75 8.32 8.71
C GLU A 182 2.63 6.89 9.26
N VAL A 183 3.21 6.62 10.43
CA VAL A 183 3.24 5.27 11.04
C VAL A 183 2.81 5.37 12.51
N PHE A 184 1.85 4.54 12.93
CA PHE A 184 1.24 4.63 14.26
C PHE A 184 1.28 3.32 15.04
N GLY A 185 1.54 3.37 16.35
CA GLY A 185 1.50 2.22 17.25
C GLY A 185 2.43 1.07 16.85
N ASN A 186 1.86 -0.08 16.47
CA ASN A 186 2.60 -1.21 15.91
C ASN A 186 2.55 -1.27 14.37
N GLY A 187 1.98 -0.25 13.71
CA GLY A 187 2.13 -0.01 12.28
C GLY A 187 3.57 0.41 11.95
N ASN A 188 4.02 0.10 10.73
CA ASN A 188 5.43 0.20 10.41
C ASN A 188 5.79 0.69 9.00
N LEU A 189 6.98 1.27 8.93
CA LEU A 189 7.78 1.46 7.72
C LEU A 189 8.95 0.49 7.75
N ASP A 190 9.07 -0.39 6.76
CA ASP A 190 10.19 -1.31 6.62
C ASP A 190 10.98 -1.04 5.32
N ILE A 191 12.27 -0.73 5.48
CA ILE A 191 13.21 -0.55 4.36
C ILE A 191 14.33 -1.61 4.39
N SER A 192 14.21 -2.60 5.27
CA SER A 192 15.19 -3.65 5.57
C SER A 192 15.30 -4.72 4.47
N ALA A 193 14.54 -4.60 3.39
CA ALA A 193 14.62 -5.46 2.21
C ALA A 193 15.11 -4.70 0.94
N LEU A 194 15.52 -3.44 1.07
CA LEU A 194 16.19 -2.73 -0.01
C LEU A 194 17.54 -3.39 -0.37
N ALA A 195 17.79 -3.50 -1.68
CA ALA A 195 19.05 -3.85 -2.32
C ALA A 195 19.97 -2.64 -2.57
N ILE A 196 19.48 -1.43 -2.28
CA ILE A 196 20.25 -0.18 -2.25
C ILE A 196 20.61 0.20 -0.82
N SER A 197 21.73 0.93 -0.65
CA SER A 197 22.23 1.30 0.67
C SER A 197 21.49 2.46 1.33
N ALA A 198 20.72 3.23 0.55
CA ALA A 198 20.00 4.39 1.05
C ALA A 198 18.69 4.62 0.28
N ILE A 199 17.69 5.10 0.99
CA ILE A 199 16.43 5.61 0.44
C ILE A 199 16.20 7.04 0.94
N THR A 200 15.47 7.83 0.16
CA THR A 200 15.03 9.17 0.55
C THR A 200 13.51 9.21 0.52
N ILE A 201 12.90 9.77 1.57
CA ILE A 201 11.48 10.09 1.66
C ILE A 201 11.30 11.60 1.89
N GLY A 202 10.07 12.07 1.69
CA GLY A 202 9.66 13.43 2.00
C GLY A 202 9.71 13.71 3.50
N SER A 203 8.84 13.06 4.26
CA SER A 203 8.70 13.28 5.70
C SER A 203 8.27 12.01 6.43
N LEU A 204 8.48 11.99 7.75
CA LEU A 204 8.10 10.91 8.64
C LEU A 204 7.37 11.49 9.85
N GLU A 205 6.21 10.94 10.20
CA GLU A 205 5.38 11.35 11.33
C GLU A 205 4.77 10.15 12.05
N GLY A 206 4.43 10.34 13.33
CA GLY A 206 3.71 9.36 14.15
C GLY A 206 4.52 8.77 15.30
N ASP A 207 4.04 7.64 15.82
CA ASP A 207 4.59 6.94 16.98
C ASP A 207 4.85 5.44 16.73
N GLY A 208 4.80 5.03 15.46
CA GLY A 208 4.97 3.65 15.01
C GLY A 208 6.42 3.14 14.96
N GLN A 209 6.64 2.10 14.16
CA GLN A 209 7.93 1.42 14.02
C GLN A 209 8.61 1.73 12.69
N VAL A 210 9.94 1.91 12.71
CA VAL A 210 10.76 2.02 11.51
C VAL A 210 11.90 1.00 11.54
N PHE A 211 11.87 0.06 10.60
CA PHE A 211 12.88 -1.01 10.46
C PHE A 211 13.88 -0.65 9.38
N LEU A 212 15.13 -0.35 9.78
CA LEU A 212 16.17 0.09 8.85
C LEU A 212 16.99 -1.07 8.26
N GLY A 213 17.01 -2.23 8.92
CA GLY A 213 18.03 -3.27 8.70
C GLY A 213 19.46 -2.72 8.78
N ASN A 214 20.16 -2.66 7.64
CA ASN A 214 21.48 -2.03 7.51
C ASN A 214 21.50 -0.83 6.54
N ARG A 215 20.35 -0.19 6.28
CA ARG A 215 20.18 0.87 5.27
C ARG A 215 20.20 2.25 5.89
N LYS A 216 20.39 3.26 5.04
CA LYS A 216 20.26 4.66 5.40
C LYS A 216 18.90 5.21 4.98
N LEU A 217 18.16 5.78 5.93
CA LEU A 217 16.92 6.53 5.66
C LEU A 217 17.21 8.03 5.66
N ASN A 218 17.08 8.67 4.51
CA ASN A 218 17.13 10.12 4.40
C ASN A 218 15.69 10.70 4.45
N ILE A 219 15.47 11.73 5.27
CA ILE A 219 14.15 12.33 5.48
C ILE A 219 14.25 13.82 5.23
N GLY A 220 13.30 14.41 4.52
CA GLY A 220 13.18 15.86 4.36
C GLY A 220 13.13 16.34 2.92
N ALA A 221 12.91 15.45 1.94
CA ALA A 221 12.86 15.83 0.53
C ALA A 221 11.71 16.81 0.20
N ASN A 222 10.64 16.83 1.01
CA ASN A 222 9.51 17.75 0.87
C ASN A 222 9.60 18.99 1.79
N ASN A 223 10.70 19.16 2.54
CA ASN A 223 10.92 20.25 3.48
C ASN A 223 9.86 20.42 4.58
N LEU A 224 9.00 19.43 4.81
CA LEU A 224 8.01 19.50 5.89
C LEU A 224 8.68 19.38 7.26
N SER A 225 8.01 19.98 8.25
CA SER A 225 8.39 19.87 9.66
C SER A 225 7.42 18.93 10.37
N THR A 226 7.90 17.79 10.84
CA THR A 226 7.10 16.74 11.48
C THR A 226 7.66 16.39 12.86
N THR A 227 6.87 15.64 13.62
CA THR A 227 7.27 15.03 14.89
C THR A 227 7.16 13.52 14.77
N PHE A 228 8.22 12.80 15.12
CA PHE A 228 8.20 11.34 15.17
C PHE A 228 8.66 10.87 16.56
N SER A 229 7.76 10.20 17.27
CA SER A 229 7.97 9.73 18.64
C SER A 229 8.06 8.22 18.76
N GLY A 230 8.07 7.52 17.63
CA GLY A 230 8.14 6.08 17.54
C GLY A 230 9.56 5.52 17.65
N ALA A 231 9.70 4.23 17.38
CA ALA A 231 11.00 3.56 17.43
C ALA A 231 11.61 3.48 16.03
N ILE A 232 12.90 3.83 15.94
CA ILE A 232 13.74 3.59 14.77
C ILE A 232 14.79 2.58 15.20
N GLN A 233 14.86 1.44 14.50
CA GLN A 233 15.62 0.29 14.97
C GLN A 233 16.49 -0.36 13.89
N ASP A 234 17.16 -1.44 14.29
CA ASP A 234 18.24 -2.13 13.58
C ASP A 234 19.55 -1.32 13.53
N SER A 235 20.46 -1.72 12.65
CA SER A 235 21.84 -1.21 12.56
C SER A 235 22.04 -0.12 11.50
N GLY A 236 20.96 0.29 10.84
CA GLY A 236 20.96 1.33 9.83
C GLY A 236 21.23 2.72 10.39
N SER A 237 21.07 3.74 9.55
CA SER A 237 21.30 5.13 9.94
C SER A 237 20.25 6.08 9.40
N LEU A 238 20.13 7.24 10.04
CA LEU A 238 19.21 8.30 9.65
C LEU A 238 19.98 9.53 9.14
N SER A 239 19.42 10.26 8.19
CA SER A 239 19.89 11.59 7.81
C SER A 239 18.72 12.54 7.61
N LYS A 240 18.75 13.68 8.30
CA LYS A 240 17.84 14.78 7.99
C LYS A 240 18.38 15.58 6.82
N LEU A 241 17.50 15.87 5.86
CA LEU A 241 17.70 16.72 4.68
C LEU A 241 16.70 17.90 4.74
N GLY A 242 16.85 18.84 3.82
CA GLY A 242 15.88 19.92 3.62
C GLY A 242 15.81 20.92 4.78
N THR A 243 14.90 21.89 4.66
CA THR A 243 14.78 23.04 5.59
C THR A 243 13.81 22.81 6.75
N GLY A 244 12.92 21.81 6.65
CA GLY A 244 12.01 21.44 7.73
C GLY A 244 12.70 20.72 8.90
N THR A 245 11.99 20.51 9.99
CA THR A 245 12.50 19.80 11.18
C THR A 245 11.94 18.37 11.27
N LEU A 246 12.73 17.44 11.80
CA LEU A 246 12.23 16.17 12.33
C LEU A 246 12.53 16.21 13.83
N ARG A 247 11.48 16.19 14.65
CA ARG A 247 11.59 16.30 16.12
C ARG A 247 11.23 14.99 16.79
#